data_AF-A0A376SA01-F1
#
_entry.id   AF-A0A376SA01-F1
#
_cell.length_a   1.000
_cell.length_b   1.000
_cell.length_c   1.000
_cell.angle_alpha   90.00
_cell.angle_beta   90.00
_cell.angle_gamma   90.00
#
_symmetry.space_group_name_H-M   'P 1'
#
loop_
_entity.id
_entity.type
_entity.pdbx_description
1 polymer ?
#
loop_
_entity_poly.entity_id
_entity_poly.type
_entity_poly.pdbx_seq_one_letter_code
_entity_poly.pdbx_strand_id
1 'polypeptide(L)' 'MSKQQIGVVGMAVMGRNLALNIESRGYTVSISTVPVRKRKK' A
#
# COMPACT_ATOMS: atom_id res chain seq x y z
N MET A 1 0.85 -16.23 11.30
CA MET A 1 1.02 -14.82 10.86
C MET A 1 0.26 -13.94 11.83
N SER A 2 0.89 -12.89 12.37
CA SER A 2 0.13 -11.85 13.06
C SER A 2 -0.66 -11.06 12.01
N LYS A 3 -1.90 -10.71 12.34
CA LYS A 3 -2.77 -9.94 11.45
C LYS A 3 -2.22 -8.52 11.38
N GLN A 4 -1.79 -8.07 10.20
CA GLN A 4 -1.40 -6.66 10.03
C GLN A 4 -2.61 -5.76 10.32
N GLN A 5 -2.34 -4.62 10.94
CA GLN A 5 -3.39 -3.69 11.38
C GLN A 5 -4.03 -2.95 10.20
N ILE A 6 -3.25 -2.66 9.16
CA ILE A 6 -3.68 -1.85 8.02
C ILE A 6 -3.31 -2.54 6.71
N GLY A 7 -4.19 -2.44 5.71
CA GLY A 7 -3.96 -2.90 4.35
C GLY A 7 -3.93 -1.75 3.35
N VAL A 8 -2.89 -1.69 2.52
CA VAL A 8 -2.77 -0.72 1.43
C VAL A 8 -2.93 -1.46 0.10
N VAL A 9 -3.92 -1.06 -0.70
CA VAL A 9 -4.16 -1.61 -2.04
C VAL A 9 -3.67 -0.62 -3.10
N GLY A 10 -2.65 -1.03 -3.85
CA GLY A 10 -2.03 -0.26 -4.93
C GLY A 10 -0.74 0.46 -4.52
N MET A 11 0.37 0.11 -5.18
CA MET A 11 1.71 0.69 -4.97
C MET A 11 2.09 1.71 -6.05
N ALA A 12 1.20 2.68 -6.32
CA ALA A 12 1.58 3.87 -7.07
C ALA A 12 2.41 4.83 -6.20
N VAL A 13 2.70 6.04 -6.70
CA VAL A 13 3.47 7.06 -5.97
C VAL A 13 2.84 7.35 -4.60
N MET A 14 1.52 7.58 -4.56
CA MET A 14 0.81 7.86 -3.30
C MET A 14 0.74 6.64 -2.37
N GLY A 15 0.52 5.44 -2.92
CA GLY A 15 0.39 4.22 -2.12
C GLY A 15 1.64 3.90 -1.31
N ARG A 16 2.82 4.16 -1.87
CA ARG A 16 4.10 4.03 -1.15
C ARG A 16 4.23 5.03 -0.01
N ASN A 17 3.90 6.30 -0.26
CA ASN A 17 3.98 7.35 0.75
C ASN A 17 3.00 7.11 1.91
N LEU A 18 1.79 6.60 1.63
CA LEU A 18 0.83 6.23 2.67
C LEU A 18 1.33 5.07 3.52
N ALA A 19 1.82 4.00 2.90
CA ALA A 19 2.37 2.85 3.62
C ALA A 19 3.52 3.26 4.56
N LEU A 20 4.46 4.08 4.06
CA LEU A 20 5.59 4.58 4.85
C LEU A 20 5.16 5.52 5.98
N ASN A 21 4.19 6.41 5.74
CA ASN A 21 3.68 7.29 6.81
C ASN A 21 3.00 6.48 7.92
N ILE A 22 2.24 5.44 7.56
CA ILE A 22 1.55 4.58 8.52
C ILE A 22 2.55 3.73 9.32
N GLU A 23 3.55 3.17 8.65
CA GLU A 23 4.61 2.39 9.28
C GLU A 23 5.47 3.26 10.21
N SER A 24 5.77 4.51 9.81
CA SER A 24 6.48 5.47 10.67
C SER A 24 5.75 5.83 11.97
N ARG A 25 4.44 5.58 12.05
CA ARG A 25 3.61 5.77 13.25
C ARG A 25 3.52 4.50 14.11
N GLY A 26 4.27 3.46 13.78
CA GLY A 26 4.36 2.21 14.54
C GLY A 26 3.29 1.17 14.19
N TYR A 27 2.58 1.34 13.07
CA TYR A 27 1.58 0.37 12.62
C TYR A 27 2.15 -0.65 11.65
N THR A 28 1.68 -1.88 11.75
CA THR A 28 2.01 -2.94 10.78
C THR A 28 1.11 -2.84 9.56
N VAL A 29 1.73 -2.72 8.38
CA VAL A 29 1.04 -2.54 7.09
C VAL A 29 1.23 -3.76 6.20
N SER A 30 0.14 -4.25 5.65
CA SER A 30 0.12 -5.24 4.57
C SER A 30 -0.11 -4.52 3.24
N ILE A 31 0.54 -4.98 2.18
CA ILE A 31 0.43 -4.34 0.86
C ILE A 31 -0.07 -5.35 -0.16
N SER A 32 -1.05 -4.96 -0.97
CA SER A 32 -1.57 -5.74 -2.09
C SER A 32 -1.60 -4.87 -3.34
N THR A 33 -1.21 -5.41 -4.49
CA THR A 33 -1.15 -4.66 -5.75
C THR A 33 -1.98 -5.35 -6.81
N VAL A 34 -2.86 -4.58 -7.44
CA VAL A 34 -3.59 -5.03 -8.64
C VAL A 34 -2.88 -4.53 -9.91
N PRO A 35 -2.90 -5.32 -10.99
CA PRO A 35 -2.33 -4.90 -12.27
C PRO A 35 -3.10 -3.70 -12.83
N VAL A 36 -2.40 -2.59 -13.04
CA VAL A 36 -2.99 -1.39 -13.64
C VAL A 36 -3.01 -1.55 -15.15
N ARG A 37 -4.19 -1.61 -15.76
CA ARG A 37 -4.33 -1.49 -17.22
C ARG A 37 -4.08 -0.05 -17.62
N LYS A 38 -2.97 0.21 -18.31
CA LYS A 38 -2.74 1.51 -18.94
C LYS A 38 -3.71 1.67 -20.11
N ARG A 39 -4.58 2.69 -20.07
CA ARG A 39 -5.28 3.12 -21.29
C ARG A 39 -4.23 3.68 -22.24
N LYS A 40 -4.11 3.09 -23.43
CA LYS A 40 -3.37 3.72 -24.53
C LYS A 40 -4.13 5.00 -24.90
N LYS A 41 -3.42 6.13 -24.99
CA LYS A 41 -3.95 7.37 -25.54
C LYS A 41 -4.22 7.20 -27.03
#